data_AF-A0A2C6DFL2-F1
#
_entry.id   AF-A0A2C6DFL2-F1
#
_cell.length_a   1.000
_cell.length_b   1.000
_cell.length_c   1.000
_cell.angle_alpha   90.00
_cell.angle_beta   90.00
_cell.angle_gamma   90.00
#
_symmetry.space_group_name_H-M   'P 1'
#
loop_
_entity.id
_entity.type
_entity.pdbx_description
1 polymer ?
#
loop_
_entity_poly.entity_id
_entity_poly.type
_entity_poly.pdbx_seq_one_letter_code
_entity_poly.pdbx_strand_id
1 'polypeptide(L)'
;MFIIQRIFELSYFKSWGKVFDYDGKASRYEFFIFLFTNILILGVMIYLDGKLNSLGDIVSWIFNFVDIRTYFPKIALIPSVALTVRRLHDANYLGAWVLSMIFGIIIIFLSLLYLILNAFAQSIGRSYIDTPYIYTIFLPLGCFFILLTFSLCLMPGNNE
;
A
#
# COMPACT_ATOMS: atom_id res chain seq x y z
N MET A 1 -22.04 -4.47 18.63
CA MET A 1 -22.05 -4.11 17.19
C MET A 1 -21.87 -2.60 16.97
N PHE A 2 -22.67 -1.72 17.59
CA PHE A 2 -22.56 -0.25 17.44
C PHE A 2 -21.21 0.40 17.79
N ILE A 3 -20.51 -0.11 18.83
CA ILE A 3 -19.24 0.49 19.28
C ILE A 3 -18.13 0.31 18.24
N ILE A 4 -18.01 -0.88 17.65
CA ILE A 4 -16.96 -1.19 16.66
C ILE A 4 -17.18 -0.37 15.39
N GLN A 5 -18.42 -0.26 14.92
CA GLN A 5 -18.76 0.57 13.76
C GLN A 5 -18.39 2.04 13.97
N ARG A 6 -18.68 2.58 15.16
CA ARG A 6 -18.35 3.97 15.50
C ARG A 6 -16.83 4.20 15.57
N ILE A 7 -16.07 3.26 16.12
CA ILE A 7 -14.60 3.32 16.15
C ILE A 7 -14.02 3.30 14.74
N PHE A 8 -14.58 2.46 13.87
CA PHE A 8 -14.17 2.36 12.47
C PHE A 8 -14.40 3.67 11.73
N GLU A 9 -15.63 4.20 11.77
CA GLU A 9 -16.00 5.44 11.09
C GLU A 9 -15.14 6.61 11.59
N LEU A 10 -14.98 6.73 12.91
CA LEU A 10 -14.14 7.76 13.51
C LEU A 10 -12.69 7.62 13.05
N SER A 11 -12.12 6.41 13.01
CA SER A 11 -10.70 6.23 12.65
C SER A 11 -10.44 6.47 11.16
N TYR A 12 -11.30 5.95 10.30
CA TYR A 12 -11.14 6.05 8.85
C TYR A 12 -11.33 7.49 8.37
N PHE A 13 -12.48 8.12 8.66
CA PHE A 13 -12.77 9.49 8.18
C PHE A 13 -11.88 10.55 8.85
N LYS A 14 -11.49 10.36 10.12
CA LYS A 14 -10.53 11.25 10.78
C LYS A 14 -9.17 11.22 10.09
N SER A 15 -8.73 10.07 9.57
CA SER A 15 -7.46 9.96 8.84
C SER A 15 -7.48 10.77 7.55
N TRP A 16 -8.61 10.79 6.83
CA TRP A 16 -8.83 11.65 5.67
C TRP A 16 -8.88 13.15 6.03
N GLY A 17 -9.48 13.50 7.17
CA GLY A 17 -9.53 14.90 7.63
C GLY A 17 -8.17 15.43 8.12
N LYS A 18 -7.32 14.56 8.68
CA LYS A 18 -5.99 14.89 9.20
C LYS A 18 -4.85 14.62 8.22
N VAL A 19 -5.11 14.75 6.92
CA VAL A 19 -4.09 14.56 5.87
C VAL A 19 -2.96 15.59 5.97
N PHE A 20 -3.29 16.83 6.32
CA PHE A 20 -2.33 17.94 6.39
C PHE A 20 -1.86 18.28 7.82
N ASP A 21 -2.33 17.53 8.81
CA ASP A 21 -1.96 17.67 10.22
C ASP A 21 -0.87 16.62 10.54
N TYR A 22 0.40 17.05 10.53
CA TYR A 22 1.57 16.18 10.74
C TYR A 22 2.07 16.13 12.19
N ASP A 23 1.59 17.06 13.04
CA ASP A 23 1.94 17.14 14.46
C ASP A 23 0.93 16.40 15.35
N GLY A 24 -0.22 16.02 14.80
CA GLY A 24 -1.24 15.28 15.52
C GLY A 24 -0.81 13.85 15.88
N LYS A 25 -1.14 13.42 17.10
CA LYS A 25 -1.02 12.02 17.49
C LYS A 25 -2.03 11.16 16.75
N ALA A 26 -1.64 9.93 16.45
CA ALA A 26 -2.57 8.90 16.02
C ALA A 26 -2.63 7.80 17.11
N SER A 27 -3.49 6.78 17.02
CA SER A 27 -3.40 5.52 17.82
C SER A 27 -2.99 4.29 16.96
N ARG A 28 -2.28 3.30 17.50
CA ARG A 28 -1.91 2.07 16.76
C ARG A 28 -3.11 1.42 16.06
N TYR A 29 -4.27 1.47 16.69
CA TYR A 29 -5.54 1.00 16.13
C TYR A 29 -5.97 1.82 14.90
N GLU A 30 -5.81 3.14 14.93
CA GLU A 30 -6.14 4.00 13.78
C GLU A 30 -5.29 3.65 12.55
N PHE A 31 -3.99 3.36 12.76
CA PHE A 31 -3.09 2.93 11.70
C PHE A 31 -3.56 1.62 11.04
N PHE A 32 -3.83 0.58 11.84
CA PHE A 32 -4.27 -0.71 11.29
C PHE A 32 -5.66 -0.66 10.68
N ILE A 33 -6.62 0.02 11.30
CA ILE A 33 -7.97 0.18 10.73
C ILE A 33 -7.86 0.85 9.38
N PHE A 34 -7.11 1.95 9.27
CA PHE A 34 -6.95 2.65 8.01
C PHE A 34 -6.29 1.78 6.93
N LEU A 35 -5.18 1.12 7.28
CA LEU A 35 -4.43 0.25 6.38
C LEU A 35 -5.28 -0.93 5.87
N PHE A 36 -5.87 -1.72 6.78
CA PHE A 36 -6.67 -2.89 6.41
C PHE A 36 -7.90 -2.50 5.58
N THR A 37 -8.53 -1.38 5.91
CA THR A 37 -9.67 -0.88 5.13
C THR A 37 -9.27 -0.54 3.70
N ASN A 38 -8.15 0.15 3.50
CA ASN A 38 -7.67 0.47 2.14
C ASN A 38 -7.27 -0.79 1.37
N ILE A 39 -6.59 -1.75 2.03
CA ILE A 39 -6.27 -3.05 1.40
C ILE A 39 -7.55 -3.78 0.97
N LEU A 40 -8.57 -3.80 1.82
CA LEU A 40 -9.85 -4.45 1.52
C LEU A 40 -10.56 -3.76 0.35
N ILE A 41 -10.64 -2.43 0.35
CA ILE A 41 -11.25 -1.65 -0.74
C ILE A 41 -10.52 -1.96 -2.07
N LEU A 42 -9.18 -1.94 -2.07
CA LEU A 42 -8.39 -2.27 -3.24
C LEU A 42 -8.62 -3.72 -3.72
N GLY A 43 -8.68 -4.67 -2.79
CA GLY A 43 -8.97 -6.08 -3.11
C GLY A 43 -10.35 -6.27 -3.74
N VAL A 44 -11.37 -5.60 -3.21
CA VAL A 44 -12.72 -5.60 -3.80
C VAL A 44 -12.72 -4.96 -5.19
N MET A 45 -12.00 -3.84 -5.39
CA MET A 45 -11.90 -3.19 -6.70
C MET A 45 -11.24 -4.09 -7.75
N ILE A 46 -10.16 -4.78 -7.40
CA ILE A 46 -9.47 -5.74 -8.29
C ILE A 46 -10.38 -6.92 -8.61
N TYR A 47 -11.08 -7.46 -7.60
CA TYR A 47 -12.01 -8.58 -7.80
C TYR A 47 -13.15 -8.21 -8.75
N LEU A 48 -13.77 -7.05 -8.54
CA LEU A 48 -14.83 -6.55 -9.40
C LEU A 48 -14.32 -6.27 -10.82
N ASP A 49 -13.05 -5.88 -10.98
CA ASP A 49 -12.42 -5.70 -12.29
C ASP A 49 -12.36 -7.01 -13.09
N GLY A 50 -11.84 -8.07 -12.48
CA GLY A 50 -11.75 -9.38 -13.12
C GLY A 50 -13.12 -9.92 -13.57
N LYS A 51 -14.18 -9.57 -12.84
CA LYS A 51 -15.56 -9.93 -13.21
C LYS A 51 -16.11 -9.05 -14.34
N LEU A 52 -15.91 -7.73 -14.29
CA LEU A 52 -16.43 -6.81 -15.29
C LEU A 52 -15.74 -6.98 -16.66
N ASN A 53 -14.43 -7.23 -16.67
CA ASN A 53 -13.68 -7.50 -17.91
C ASN A 53 -14.13 -8.79 -18.61
N SER A 54 -14.80 -9.72 -17.89
CA SER A 54 -15.38 -10.92 -18.50
C SER A 54 -16.75 -10.69 -19.19
N LEU A 55 -17.38 -9.52 -19.01
CA LEU A 55 -18.72 -9.21 -19.50
C LEU A 55 -18.76 -8.46 -20.86
N GLY A 56 -17.60 -8.19 -21.47
CA GLY A 56 -17.47 -7.63 -22.83
C GLY A 56 -17.11 -6.14 -22.91
N ASP A 57 -16.55 -5.74 -24.06
CA ASP A 57 -15.82 -4.46 -24.27
C ASP A 57 -16.65 -3.20 -24.04
N ILE A 58 -17.95 -3.20 -24.35
CA ILE A 58 -18.80 -2.00 -24.25
C ILE A 58 -19.06 -1.62 -22.78
N VAL A 59 -19.23 -2.60 -21.89
CA VAL A 59 -19.39 -2.35 -20.45
C VAL A 59 -18.06 -1.92 -19.86
N SER A 60 -16.96 -2.57 -20.26
CA SER A 60 -15.61 -2.18 -19.83
C SER A 60 -15.27 -0.73 -20.22
N TRP A 61 -15.62 -0.29 -21.43
CA TRP A 61 -15.39 1.09 -21.88
C TRP A 61 -16.11 2.15 -21.04
N ILE A 62 -17.38 1.94 -20.67
CA ILE A 62 -18.15 2.89 -19.86
C ILE A 62 -17.57 2.98 -18.43
N PHE A 63 -17.13 1.86 -17.86
CA PHE A 63 -16.51 1.83 -16.53
C PHE A 63 -15.07 2.39 -16.51
N ASN A 64 -14.37 2.40 -17.65
CA ASN A 64 -13.04 3.01 -17.78
C ASN A 64 -13.04 4.54 -17.77
N PHE A 65 -14.14 5.21 -18.11
CA PHE A 65 -14.21 6.68 -18.17
C PHE A 65 -14.14 7.36 -16.78
N VAL A 66 -14.58 6.66 -15.74
CA VAL A 66 -14.42 7.06 -14.33
C VAL A 66 -13.55 6.01 -13.68
N ASP A 67 -12.27 5.98 -14.03
CA ASP A 67 -11.33 4.96 -13.57
C ASP A 67 -10.94 5.18 -12.10
N ILE A 68 -11.95 5.07 -11.22
CA ILE A 68 -11.82 5.13 -9.77
C ILE A 68 -10.73 4.16 -9.29
N ARG A 69 -10.46 3.08 -10.02
CA ARG A 69 -9.40 2.10 -9.75
C ARG A 69 -8.02 2.70 -9.89
N THR A 70 -7.82 3.56 -10.89
CA THR A 70 -6.54 4.25 -11.12
C THR A 70 -6.35 5.41 -10.15
N TYR A 71 -7.42 6.14 -9.81
CA TYR A 71 -7.32 7.35 -8.98
C TYR A 71 -7.38 7.08 -7.47
N PHE A 72 -8.22 6.13 -7.03
CA PHE A 72 -8.37 5.80 -5.61
C PHE A 72 -7.05 5.45 -4.90
N PRO A 73 -6.20 4.52 -5.40
CA PRO A 73 -4.93 4.21 -4.74
C PRO A 73 -4.01 5.41 -4.65
N LYS A 74 -4.00 6.28 -5.67
CA LYS A 74 -3.18 7.51 -5.68
C LYS A 74 -3.65 8.50 -4.63
N ILE A 75 -4.97 8.69 -4.52
CA ILE A 75 -5.59 9.60 -3.55
C ILE A 75 -5.43 9.05 -2.12
N ALA A 76 -5.63 7.74 -1.91
CA ALA A 76 -5.50 7.07 -0.62
C ALA A 76 -4.04 6.93 -0.15
N LEU A 77 -3.06 7.05 -1.05
CA LEU A 77 -1.64 7.03 -0.70
C LEU A 77 -1.26 8.24 0.16
N ILE A 78 -1.85 9.41 -0.10
CA ILE A 78 -1.58 10.65 0.65
C ILE A 78 -1.91 10.50 2.15
N PRO A 79 -3.15 10.15 2.56
CA PRO A 79 -3.48 9.90 3.97
C PRO A 79 -2.69 8.72 4.56
N SER A 80 -2.35 7.70 3.77
CA SER A 80 -1.54 6.57 4.24
C SER A 80 -0.14 7.01 4.67
N VAL A 81 0.52 7.84 3.86
CA VAL A 81 1.82 8.42 4.16
C VAL A 81 1.72 9.37 5.35
N ALA A 82 0.74 10.28 5.37
CA ALA A 82 0.54 11.22 6.47
C ALA A 82 0.34 10.51 7.81
N LEU A 83 -0.44 9.43 7.84
CA LEU A 83 -0.66 8.63 9.04
C LEU A 83 0.59 7.88 9.49
N THR A 84 1.38 7.37 8.55
CA THR A 84 2.67 6.70 8.83
C THR A 84 3.68 7.67 9.41
N VAL A 85 3.76 8.90 8.88
CA VAL A 85 4.65 9.96 9.40
C VAL A 85 4.26 10.35 10.83
N ARG A 86 2.97 10.61 11.09
CA ARG A 86 2.46 10.87 12.46
C ARG A 86 2.80 9.74 13.41
N ARG A 87 2.70 8.50 12.92
CA ARG A 87 3.04 7.32 13.71
C ARG A 87 4.50 7.24 14.11
N LEU A 88 5.38 7.49 13.16
CA LEU A 88 6.80 7.52 13.40
C LEU A 88 7.15 8.64 14.39
N HIS A 89 6.55 9.83 14.24
CA HIS A 89 6.73 10.93 15.18
C HIS A 89 6.25 10.57 16.59
N ASP A 90 5.09 9.94 16.73
CA ASP A 90 4.55 9.49 18.02
C ASP A 90 5.48 8.47 18.71
N ALA A 91 6.13 7.60 17.93
CA ALA A 91 7.10 6.62 18.41
C ALA A 91 8.53 7.20 18.57
N ASN A 92 8.68 8.53 18.51
CA ASN A 92 9.94 9.26 18.64
C ASN A 92 10.99 8.93 17.55
N TYR A 93 10.52 8.53 16.38
CA TYR A 93 11.32 8.32 15.17
C TYR A 93 11.17 9.49 14.20
N LEU A 94 12.20 9.69 13.37
CA LEU A 94 12.15 10.65 12.27
C LEU A 94 11.04 10.26 11.28
N GLY A 95 10.16 11.19 10.90
CA GLY A 95 9.13 10.93 9.89
C GLY A 95 9.69 10.46 8.53
N ALA A 96 10.97 10.75 8.27
CA ALA A 96 11.71 10.27 7.12
C ALA A 96 11.82 8.73 7.03
N TRP A 97 11.58 7.98 8.11
CA TRP A 97 11.53 6.51 8.05
C TRP A 97 10.39 5.98 7.17
N VAL A 98 9.43 6.82 6.76
CA VAL A 98 8.46 6.48 5.72
C VAL A 98 9.12 6.22 4.37
N LEU A 99 10.28 6.83 4.07
CA LEU A 99 11.04 6.57 2.85
C LEU A 99 11.55 5.13 2.79
N SER A 100 11.81 4.49 3.92
CA SER A 100 12.15 3.05 3.97
C SER A 100 11.03 2.20 3.37
N MET A 101 9.78 2.47 3.73
CA MET A 101 8.63 1.77 3.17
C MET A 101 8.50 2.01 1.67
N ILE A 102 8.65 3.26 1.22
CA ILE A 102 8.61 3.61 -0.21
C ILE A 102 9.72 2.87 -0.97
N PHE A 103 10.94 2.85 -0.42
CA PHE A 103 12.08 2.14 -1.00
C PHE A 103 11.82 0.63 -1.11
N GLY A 104 11.26 0.02 -0.06
CA GLY A 104 10.87 -1.39 -0.07
C GLY A 104 9.82 -1.70 -1.15
N ILE A 105 8.80 -0.86 -1.30
CA ILE A 105 7.77 -1.00 -2.34
C ILE A 105 8.39 -0.93 -3.74
N ILE A 106 9.29 0.03 -3.99
CA ILE A 106 9.98 0.18 -5.28
C ILE A 106 10.81 -1.06 -5.60
N ILE A 107 11.56 -1.59 -4.64
CA ILE A 107 12.37 -2.81 -4.83
C ILE A 107 11.48 -4.00 -5.21
N ILE A 108 10.37 -4.20 -4.50
CA ILE A 108 9.42 -5.28 -4.82
C ILE A 108 8.84 -5.09 -6.22
N PHE A 109 8.41 -3.87 -6.55
CA PHE A 109 7.84 -3.57 -7.86
C PHE A 109 8.83 -3.85 -9.00
N LEU A 110 10.08 -3.40 -8.88
CA LEU A 110 11.13 -3.68 -9.87
C LEU A 110 11.43 -5.18 -9.98
N SER A 111 11.44 -5.90 -8.85
CA SER A 111 11.64 -7.34 -8.83
C SER A 111 10.52 -8.09 -9.56
N LEU A 112 9.26 -7.69 -9.35
CA LEU A 112 8.10 -8.26 -10.03
C LEU A 112 8.10 -7.91 -11.53
N LEU A 113 8.41 -6.66 -11.89
CA LEU A 113 8.51 -6.22 -13.27
C LEU A 113 9.58 -7.04 -14.02
N TYR A 114 10.74 -7.25 -13.42
CA TYR A 114 11.79 -8.10 -13.97
C TYR A 114 11.31 -9.53 -14.21
N LEU A 115 10.65 -10.15 -13.22
CA LEU A 115 10.08 -11.50 -13.35
C LEU A 115 9.09 -11.60 -14.51
N ILE A 116 8.21 -10.61 -14.67
CA ILE A 116 7.24 -10.56 -15.77
C ILE A 116 7.96 -10.43 -17.12
N LEU A 117 8.95 -9.53 -17.23
CA LEU A 117 9.71 -9.34 -18.46
C LEU A 117 10.50 -10.59 -18.85
N ASN A 118 11.01 -11.34 -17.87
CA ASN A 118 11.72 -12.59 -18.13
C ASN A 118 10.79 -13.70 -18.58
N ALA A 119 9.63 -13.84 -17.93
CA ALA A 119 8.61 -14.80 -18.34
C ALA A 119 8.15 -14.49 -19.78
N PHE A 120 8.00 -13.20 -20.11
CA PHE A 120 7.69 -12.76 -21.47
C PHE A 120 8.83 -13.04 -22.46
N ALA A 121 10.09 -12.76 -22.12
CA ALA A 121 11.24 -13.05 -22.98
C ALA A 121 11.37 -14.56 -23.27
N GLN A 122 11.12 -15.40 -22.27
CA GLN A 122 11.08 -16.86 -22.41
C GLN A 122 9.98 -17.28 -23.39
N SER A 123 8.80 -16.66 -23.36
CA SER A 123 7.71 -16.95 -24.29
C SER A 123 8.04 -16.65 -25.76
N ILE A 124 9.01 -15.77 -26.02
CA ILE A 124 9.45 -15.36 -27.38
C ILE A 124 10.70 -16.14 -27.83
N GLY A 125 11.19 -17.09 -27.03
CA GLY A 125 12.38 -17.89 -27.36
C GLY A 125 13.69 -17.09 -27.34
N ARG A 126 13.71 -15.93 -26.68
CA ARG A 126 14.95 -15.17 -26.42
C ARG A 126 15.71 -15.82 -25.27
N SER A 127 17.04 -15.96 -25.41
CA SER A 127 17.92 -16.36 -24.31
C SER A 127 17.76 -15.40 -23.14
N TYR A 128 17.40 -15.94 -21.98
CA TYR A 128 17.19 -15.19 -20.75
C TYR A 128 18.54 -14.82 -20.11
N ILE A 129 18.57 -13.67 -19.41
CA ILE A 129 19.71 -13.30 -18.55
C ILE A 129 19.57 -14.10 -17.26
N ASP A 130 20.20 -15.27 -17.17
CA ASP A 130 20.25 -16.13 -15.98
C ASP A 130 20.92 -15.45 -14.78
N THR A 131 20.22 -14.50 -14.17
CA THR A 131 20.60 -13.86 -12.91
C THR A 131 19.55 -14.14 -11.84
N PRO A 132 19.29 -15.44 -11.52
CA PRO A 132 18.29 -15.79 -10.52
C PRO A 132 18.57 -15.15 -9.16
N TYR A 133 19.85 -14.96 -8.86
CA TYR A 133 20.33 -14.37 -7.62
C TYR A 133 19.81 -12.96 -7.36
N ILE A 134 19.65 -12.15 -8.42
CA ILE A 134 19.22 -10.74 -8.31
C ILE A 134 17.84 -10.67 -7.64
N TYR A 135 16.81 -11.30 -8.22
CA TYR A 135 15.46 -11.21 -7.66
C TYR A 135 15.32 -11.96 -6.33
N THR A 136 16.08 -13.06 -6.11
CA THR A 136 16.04 -13.78 -4.82
C THR A 136 16.57 -12.94 -3.67
N ILE A 137 17.41 -11.93 -3.94
CA ILE A 137 17.96 -11.02 -2.93
C ILE A 137 17.10 -9.76 -2.84
N PHE A 138 16.72 -9.17 -3.98
CA PHE A 138 15.96 -7.92 -3.99
C PHE A 138 14.54 -8.08 -3.43
N LEU A 139 13.82 -9.16 -3.73
CA LEU A 139 12.48 -9.38 -3.18
C LEU A 139 12.45 -9.41 -1.64
N PRO A 140 13.26 -10.25 -0.94
CA PRO A 140 13.28 -10.24 0.52
C PRO A 140 13.86 -8.96 1.10
N LEU A 141 14.78 -8.28 0.41
CA LEU A 141 15.28 -6.97 0.82
C LEU A 141 14.15 -5.92 0.83
N GLY A 142 13.30 -5.91 -0.19
CA GLY A 142 12.11 -5.05 -0.24
C GLY A 142 11.14 -5.35 0.90
N CYS A 143 10.87 -6.64 1.16
CA CYS A 143 10.06 -7.06 2.30
C CYS A 143 10.65 -6.61 3.64
N PHE A 144 11.97 -6.71 3.80
CA PHE A 144 12.68 -6.27 5.01
C PHE A 144 12.45 -4.78 5.29
N PHE A 145 12.60 -3.91 4.30
CA PHE A 145 12.38 -2.47 4.49
C PHE A 145 10.92 -2.12 4.83
N ILE A 146 9.96 -2.84 4.24
CA ILE A 146 8.54 -2.68 4.58
C ILE A 146 8.29 -3.14 6.02
N LEU A 147 8.73 -4.35 6.38
CA LEU A 147 8.57 -4.91 7.73
C LEU A 147 9.25 -4.05 8.80
N LEU A 148 10.40 -3.45 8.47
CA LEU A 148 11.09 -2.52 9.34
C LEU A 148 10.20 -1.30 9.64
N THR A 149 9.64 -0.65 8.63
CA THR A 149 8.74 0.49 8.84
C THR A 149 7.48 0.09 9.61
N PHE A 150 6.92 -1.09 9.35
CA PHE A 150 5.81 -1.64 10.12
C PHE A 150 6.16 -1.87 11.59
N SER A 151 7.35 -2.42 11.86
CA SER A 151 7.86 -2.65 13.21
C SER A 151 8.02 -1.33 13.97
N LEU A 152 8.56 -0.29 13.31
CA LEU A 152 8.67 1.05 13.89
C LEU A 152 7.30 1.66 14.20
N CYS A 153 6.30 1.44 13.35
CA CYS A 153 4.93 1.92 13.59
C CYS A 153 4.21 1.17 14.71
N LEU A 154 4.71 0.00 15.11
CA LEU A 154 4.18 -0.84 16.20
C LEU A 154 4.78 -0.49 17.57
N MET A 155 5.89 0.24 17.61
CA MET A 155 6.54 0.59 18.87
C MET A 155 5.66 1.52 19.71
N PRO A 156 5.64 1.34 21.04
CA PRO A 156 4.88 2.21 21.93
C PRO A 156 5.43 3.63 21.83
N GLY A 157 4.53 4.61 21.78
CA GLY A 157 4.94 6.01 21.98
C GLY A 157 5.34 6.21 23.44
N ASN A 158 6.30 7.09 23.71
CA ASN A 158 6.86 7.35 25.05
C ASN A 158 5.86 7.85 26.12
N ASN A 159 4.55 7.91 25.80
CA ASN A 159 3.47 8.39 26.67
C ASN A 159 2.39 7.33 26.95
N GLU A 160 2.59 6.06 26.56
CA GLU A 160 1.77 4.90 26.98
C GLU A 160 2.46 4.08 28.07
#